data_AF-A0A8S3YTY4-F1
#
_entry.id   AF-A0A8S3YTY4-F1
#
_cell.length_a   1.000
_cell.length_b   1.000
_cell.length_c   1.000
_cell.angle_alpha   90.00
_cell.angle_beta   90.00
_cell.angle_gamma   90.00
#
_symmetry.space_group_name_H-M   'P 1'
#
loop_
_entity.id
_entity.type
_entity.pdbx_description
1 polymer ?
#
loop_
_entity_poly.entity_id
_entity_poly.type
_entity_poly.pdbx_seq_one_letter_code
_entity_poly.pdbx_strand_id
1 'polypeptide(L)'
;MRTVIAFFWFCVLIIEAAYTANLAAFLTLQQIDERVKSVYDLAGQTKIKYGVEKGSEIMAFFKGQKEDPFQRMWSIMKVHEKECILANRTDILERVIAGKLAFISDGVINNYYANQHCGIESIEQSFQIKDFSIGLPRGAPYLDDINQALLELREDGVLDYLKEKWWSVGSNCTNDGITWSISQKSTAELDLTNMIGVFIVLAVFIVLAVLVHVAEKLFKRNRMKRSQNH
;
A
#
# COMPACT_ATOMS: atom_id res chain seq x y z
N MET A 1 -2.21 -51.74 19.12
CA MET A 1 -1.12 -50.73 19.17
C MET A 1 -0.94 -49.98 17.86
N ARG A 2 -0.86 -50.63 16.68
CA ARG A 2 -0.71 -49.94 15.38
C ARG A 2 -1.87 -48.98 15.03
N THR A 3 -3.11 -49.32 15.40
CA THR A 3 -4.30 -48.46 15.17
C THR A 3 -4.27 -47.18 16.01
N VAL A 4 -3.81 -47.27 17.26
CA VAL A 4 -3.67 -46.10 18.16
C VAL A 4 -2.57 -45.16 17.65
N ILE A 5 -1.45 -45.72 17.18
CA ILE A 5 -0.37 -44.94 16.56
C ILE A 5 -0.86 -44.26 15.28
N ALA A 6 -1.62 -44.96 14.44
CA ALA A 6 -2.20 -44.39 13.22
C ALA A 6 -3.16 -43.24 13.53
N PHE A 7 -4.03 -43.40 14.54
CA PHE A 7 -4.94 -42.34 14.98
C PHE A 7 -4.19 -41.13 15.55
N PHE A 8 -3.14 -41.36 16.34
CA PHE A 8 -2.30 -40.30 16.89
C PHE A 8 -1.62 -39.48 15.79
N TRP A 9 -0.98 -40.14 14.82
CA TRP A 9 -0.34 -39.45 13.69
C TRP A 9 -1.35 -38.71 12.81
N PHE A 10 -2.55 -39.27 12.63
CA PHE A 10 -3.63 -38.58 11.93
C PHE A 10 -4.05 -37.29 12.64
N CYS A 11 -4.18 -37.32 13.97
CA CYS A 11 -4.45 -36.11 14.76
C CYS A 11 -3.33 -35.07 14.66
N VAL A 12 -2.06 -35.50 14.72
CA VAL A 12 -0.90 -34.60 14.57
C VAL A 12 -0.90 -33.91 13.20
N LEU A 13 -1.13 -34.67 12.12
CA LEU A 13 -1.19 -34.12 10.77
C LEU A 13 -2.32 -33.09 10.61
N ILE A 14 -3.49 -33.33 11.22
CA ILE A 14 -4.59 -32.36 11.21
C ILE A 14 -4.19 -31.06 11.92
N ILE A 15 -3.51 -31.15 13.06
CA ILE A 15 -3.07 -29.98 13.83
C ILE A 15 -2.02 -29.19 13.05
N GLU A 16 -1.02 -29.85 12.44
CA GLU A 16 -0.02 -29.18 11.60
C GLU A 16 -0.66 -28.53 10.37
N ALA A 17 -1.61 -29.20 9.72
CA ALA A 17 -2.34 -28.64 8.59
C ALA A 17 -3.15 -27.40 9.00
N ALA A 18 -3.83 -27.43 10.16
CA ALA A 18 -4.58 -26.29 10.67
C ALA A 18 -3.65 -25.12 11.06
N TYR A 19 -2.50 -25.41 11.68
CA TYR A 19 -1.50 -24.39 12.02
C TYR A 19 -0.90 -23.74 10.78
N THR A 20 -0.49 -24.54 9.79
CA THR A 20 0.06 -24.04 8.53
C THR A 20 -0.97 -23.25 7.72
N ALA A 21 -2.25 -23.67 7.72
CA ALA A 21 -3.33 -22.92 7.09
C ALA A 21 -3.59 -21.57 7.78
N ASN A 22 -3.62 -21.52 9.11
CA ASN A 22 -3.83 -20.27 9.84
C ASN A 22 -2.63 -19.31 9.69
N LEU A 23 -1.41 -19.84 9.69
CA LEU A 23 -0.20 -19.08 9.39
C LEU A 23 -0.23 -18.50 7.96
N ALA A 24 -0.61 -19.31 6.97
CA ALA A 24 -0.74 -18.86 5.58
C ALA A 24 -1.83 -17.78 5.43
N ALA A 25 -2.96 -17.92 6.13
CA ALA A 25 -3.99 -16.91 6.18
C ALA A 25 -3.47 -15.60 6.82
N PHE A 26 -2.73 -15.69 7.92
CA PHE A 26 -2.12 -14.52 8.56
C PHE A 26 -1.09 -13.82 7.64
N LEU A 27 -0.22 -14.58 6.97
CA LEU A 27 0.78 -14.05 6.05
C LEU A 27 0.15 -13.38 4.83
N THR A 28 -0.97 -13.89 4.32
CA THR A 28 -1.70 -13.24 3.22
C THR A 28 -2.46 -12.00 3.69
N LEU A 29 -2.99 -11.99 4.92
CA LEU A 29 -3.66 -10.82 5.50
C LEU A 29 -2.69 -9.66 5.80
N GLN A 30 -1.50 -9.92 6.35
CA GLN A 30 -0.46 -8.89 6.52
C GLN A 30 0.02 -8.29 5.19
N GLN A 31 -0.25 -8.99 4.09
CA GLN A 31 0.16 -8.63 2.75
C GLN A 31 -0.90 -7.86 1.97
N ILE A 32 -2.11 -7.68 2.53
CA ILE A 32 -3.07 -6.67 2.08
C ILE A 32 -2.62 -5.38 2.76
N ASP A 33 -1.71 -4.70 2.07
CA ASP A 33 -1.16 -3.41 2.42
C ASP A 33 -2.26 -2.47 2.97
N GLU A 34 -1.98 -1.74 4.07
CA GLU A 34 -2.79 -0.61 4.59
C GLU A 34 -2.79 0.59 3.60
N ARG A 35 -2.66 0.29 2.32
CA ARG A 35 -2.56 1.26 1.25
C ARG A 35 -3.94 1.81 1.02
N VAL A 36 -4.06 3.13 1.14
CA VAL A 36 -5.31 3.84 0.92
C VAL A 36 -5.77 3.57 -0.52
N LYS A 37 -6.86 2.81 -0.69
CA LYS A 37 -7.39 2.48 -2.03
C LYS A 37 -8.44 3.47 -2.51
N SER A 38 -8.99 4.24 -1.59
CA SER A 38 -10.11 5.14 -1.84
C SER A 38 -10.08 6.36 -0.96
N VAL A 39 -10.76 7.42 -1.39
CA VAL A 39 -10.98 8.60 -0.53
C VAL A 39 -11.83 8.25 0.70
N TYR A 40 -12.69 7.23 0.62
CA TYR A 40 -13.48 6.75 1.77
C TYR A 40 -12.60 6.08 2.84
N ASP A 41 -11.62 5.31 2.41
CA ASP A 41 -10.62 4.68 3.28
C ASP A 41 -9.75 5.75 3.95
N LEU A 42 -9.35 6.78 3.18
CA LEU A 42 -8.65 7.95 3.68
C LEU A 42 -9.44 8.71 4.75
N ALA A 43 -10.77 8.73 4.63
CA ALA A 43 -11.65 9.36 5.61
C ALA A 43 -11.86 8.51 6.88
N GLY A 44 -11.73 7.19 6.77
CA GLY A 44 -11.86 6.24 7.89
C GLY A 44 -10.64 6.19 8.79
N GLN A 45 -9.47 6.60 8.28
CA GLN A 45 -8.19 6.56 8.99
C GLN A 45 -7.74 7.95 9.48
N THR A 46 -6.79 7.98 10.43
CA THR A 46 -6.24 9.22 11.03
C THR A 46 -4.71 9.34 10.95
N LYS A 47 -4.04 8.31 10.43
CA LYS A 47 -2.58 8.19 10.31
C LYS A 47 -2.00 9.11 9.23
N ILE A 48 -2.65 9.14 8.07
CA ILE A 48 -2.28 9.94 6.90
C ILE A 48 -3.16 11.18 6.86
N LYS A 49 -2.53 12.36 6.91
CA LYS A 49 -3.24 13.62 6.72
C LYS A 49 -3.62 13.78 5.26
N TYR A 50 -4.71 14.48 5.00
CA TYR A 50 -5.16 14.74 3.63
C TYR A 50 -5.38 16.23 3.42
N GLY A 51 -5.14 16.68 2.18
CA GLY A 51 -5.15 18.10 1.86
C GLY A 51 -5.55 18.42 0.44
N VAL A 52 -5.88 19.70 0.23
CA VAL A 52 -6.35 20.27 -1.03
C VAL A 52 -5.59 21.57 -1.33
N GLU A 53 -5.51 21.91 -2.61
CA GLU A 53 -4.91 23.17 -3.05
C GLU A 53 -5.86 24.34 -2.72
N LYS A 54 -5.30 25.44 -2.19
CA LYS A 54 -6.06 26.63 -1.81
C LYS A 54 -6.67 27.28 -3.05
N GLY A 55 -7.99 27.51 -3.01
CA GLY A 55 -8.73 28.10 -4.13
C GLY A 55 -9.02 27.14 -5.27
N SER A 56 -8.69 25.85 -5.13
CA SER A 56 -9.09 24.81 -6.08
C SER A 56 -10.59 24.56 -6.07
N GLU A 57 -11.11 24.03 -7.18
CA GLU A 57 -12.50 23.59 -7.26
C GLU A 57 -12.80 22.48 -6.25
N ILE A 58 -11.83 21.62 -5.96
CA ILE A 58 -11.95 20.55 -4.96
C ILE A 58 -12.11 21.14 -3.56
N MET A 59 -11.41 22.22 -3.22
CA MET A 59 -11.67 22.95 -1.98
C MET A 59 -13.10 23.48 -1.92
N ALA A 60 -13.64 23.99 -3.03
CA ALA A 60 -15.02 24.46 -3.12
C ALA A 60 -16.03 23.31 -2.99
N PHE A 61 -15.72 22.14 -3.56
CA PHE A 61 -16.49 20.91 -3.39
C PHE A 61 -16.59 20.55 -1.89
N PHE A 62 -15.46 20.37 -1.20
CA PHE A 62 -15.47 20.04 0.23
C PHE A 62 -16.17 21.10 1.10
N LYS A 63 -16.11 22.39 0.72
CA LYS A 63 -16.88 23.46 1.38
C LYS A 63 -18.39 23.30 1.23
N GLY A 64 -18.86 22.86 0.06
CA GLY A 64 -20.28 22.74 -0.28
C GLY A 64 -20.90 21.41 0.14
N GLN A 65 -20.11 20.35 0.29
CA GLN A 65 -20.60 19.02 0.67
C GLN A 65 -21.10 18.98 2.12
N LYS A 66 -22.27 18.38 2.30
CA LYS A 66 -22.93 18.19 3.61
C LYS A 66 -23.12 16.72 3.98
N GLU A 67 -22.70 15.81 3.12
CA GLU A 67 -22.82 14.37 3.34
C GLU A 67 -21.52 13.81 3.92
N ASP A 68 -21.66 12.82 4.79
CA ASP A 68 -20.52 12.02 5.24
C ASP A 68 -20.04 11.10 4.10
N PRO A 69 -18.72 10.87 3.97
CA PRO A 69 -17.65 11.30 4.88
C PRO A 69 -17.06 12.70 4.58
N PHE A 70 -17.44 13.34 3.47
CA PHE A 70 -16.78 14.54 2.95
C PHE A 70 -16.94 15.75 3.88
N GLN A 71 -18.10 15.90 4.54
CA GLN A 71 -18.33 16.96 5.52
C GLN A 71 -17.36 16.86 6.72
N ARG A 72 -17.17 15.64 7.23
CA ARG A 72 -16.23 15.37 8.33
C ARG A 72 -14.79 15.64 7.89
N MET A 73 -14.41 15.19 6.70
CA MET A 73 -13.09 15.47 6.13
C MET A 73 -12.82 16.97 6.04
N TRP A 74 -13.80 17.74 5.54
CA TRP A 74 -13.68 19.19 5.46
C TRP A 74 -13.52 19.86 6.83
N SER A 75 -14.24 19.36 7.85
CA SER A 75 -14.13 19.86 9.21
C SER A 75 -12.72 19.65 9.78
N ILE A 76 -12.11 18.49 9.51
CA ILE A 76 -10.72 18.18 9.89
C ILE A 76 -9.73 19.08 9.13
N MET A 77 -9.91 19.25 7.82
CA MET A 77 -9.06 20.13 7.01
C MET A 77 -9.11 21.58 7.51
N LYS A 78 -10.27 22.07 7.97
CA LYS A 78 -10.41 23.40 8.56
C LYS A 78 -9.67 23.55 9.89
N VAL A 79 -9.75 22.56 10.77
CA VAL A 79 -9.02 22.57 12.04
C VAL A 79 -7.50 22.61 11.79
N HIS A 80 -7.03 21.89 10.77
CA HIS A 80 -5.63 21.83 10.37
C HIS A 80 -5.34 22.64 9.10
N GLU A 81 -5.91 23.84 8.96
CA GLU A 81 -5.85 24.62 7.71
C GLU A 81 -4.42 24.82 7.18
N LYS A 82 -3.46 25.13 8.05
CA LYS A 82 -2.05 25.35 7.65
C LYS A 82 -1.36 24.11 7.08
N GLU A 83 -1.85 22.93 7.42
CA GLU A 83 -1.25 21.65 7.04
C GLU A 83 -1.99 20.99 5.88
N CYS A 84 -3.31 21.15 5.83
CA CYS A 84 -4.20 20.52 4.86
C CYS A 84 -4.55 21.43 3.67
N ILE A 85 -4.47 22.75 3.82
CA ILE A 85 -4.84 23.72 2.77
C ILE A 85 -3.59 24.48 2.34
N LEU A 86 -3.03 24.08 1.21
CA LEU A 86 -1.71 24.50 0.76
C LEU A 86 -1.82 25.38 -0.50
N ALA A 87 -1.05 26.46 -0.57
CA ALA A 87 -1.09 27.40 -1.68
C ALA A 87 -0.06 27.09 -2.77
N ASN A 88 1.10 26.54 -2.40
CA ASN A 88 2.20 26.25 -3.34
C ASN A 88 2.21 24.77 -3.69
N ARG A 89 2.14 24.45 -4.99
CA ARG A 89 2.20 23.07 -5.49
C ARG A 89 3.51 22.35 -5.17
N THR A 90 4.62 23.08 -5.09
CA THR A 90 5.93 22.51 -4.73
C THR A 90 5.96 22.00 -3.28
N ASP A 91 5.42 22.78 -2.33
CA ASP A 91 5.28 22.38 -0.92
C ASP A 91 4.32 21.19 -0.77
N ILE A 92 3.23 21.18 -1.55
CA ILE A 92 2.31 20.01 -1.61
C ILE A 92 3.09 18.77 -2.01
N LEU A 93 3.80 18.83 -3.13
CA LEU A 93 4.52 17.69 -3.68
C LEU A 93 5.60 17.17 -2.73
N GLU A 94 6.38 18.05 -2.10
CA GLU A 94 7.40 17.68 -1.11
C GLU A 94 6.79 16.90 0.08
N ARG A 95 5.63 17.33 0.59
CA ARG A 95 4.94 16.66 1.69
C ARG A 95 4.35 15.30 1.31
N VAL A 96 3.87 15.17 0.07
CA VAL A 96 3.36 13.92 -0.48
C VAL A 96 4.50 12.92 -0.67
N ILE A 97 5.62 13.34 -1.26
CA ILE A 97 6.83 12.51 -1.40
C ILE A 97 7.37 12.09 -0.03
N ALA A 98 7.30 12.97 0.97
CA ALA A 98 7.69 12.63 2.35
C ALA A 98 6.74 11.65 3.07
N GLY A 99 5.62 11.23 2.43
CA GLY A 99 4.64 10.30 3.00
C GLY A 99 3.79 10.89 4.13
N LYS A 100 3.77 12.22 4.29
CA LYS A 100 3.08 12.90 5.39
C LYS A 100 1.68 13.40 5.03
N LEU A 101 1.38 13.48 3.74
CA LEU A 101 0.15 14.07 3.21
C LEU A 101 -0.36 13.29 1.99
N ALA A 102 -1.65 13.00 1.96
CA ALA A 102 -2.38 12.58 0.76
C ALA A 102 -3.00 13.81 0.09
N PHE A 103 -2.62 14.07 -1.16
CA PHE A 103 -3.12 15.21 -1.92
C PHE A 103 -4.36 14.82 -2.74
N ILE A 104 -5.46 15.54 -2.51
CA ILE A 104 -6.72 15.33 -3.22
C ILE A 104 -6.83 16.40 -4.31
N SER A 105 -6.68 15.97 -5.56
CA SER A 105 -6.78 16.80 -6.77
C SER A 105 -7.48 16.05 -7.91
N ASP A 106 -7.60 16.69 -9.07
CA ASP A 106 -8.13 16.03 -10.27
C ASP A 106 -7.23 14.86 -10.68
N GLY A 107 -7.84 13.75 -11.09
CA GLY A 107 -7.12 12.52 -11.44
C GLY A 107 -6.06 12.73 -12.52
N VAL A 108 -6.33 13.62 -13.49
CA VAL A 108 -5.37 13.96 -14.56
C VAL A 108 -4.13 14.68 -14.03
N ILE A 109 -4.30 15.56 -13.04
CA ILE A 109 -3.20 16.28 -12.39
C ILE A 109 -2.39 15.29 -11.53
N ASN A 110 -3.07 14.46 -10.76
CA ASN A 110 -2.42 13.47 -9.91
C ASN A 110 -1.62 12.46 -10.72
N ASN A 111 -2.19 11.92 -11.80
CA ASN A 111 -1.50 10.97 -12.69
C ASN A 111 -0.27 11.62 -13.35
N TYR A 112 -0.37 12.89 -13.75
CA TYR A 112 0.77 13.62 -14.29
C TYR A 112 1.96 13.68 -13.31
N TYR A 113 1.73 14.07 -12.06
CA TYR A 113 2.80 14.14 -11.07
C TYR A 113 3.28 12.76 -10.63
N ALA A 114 2.39 11.77 -10.52
CA ALA A 114 2.76 10.39 -10.23
C ALA A 114 3.71 9.81 -11.29
N ASN A 115 3.44 10.07 -12.57
CA ASN A 115 4.30 9.61 -13.65
C ASN A 115 5.67 10.29 -13.68
N GLN A 116 5.79 11.52 -13.16
CA GLN A 116 7.07 12.24 -13.09
C GLN A 116 7.89 11.90 -11.84
N HIS A 117 7.26 11.40 -10.78
CA HIS A 117 7.89 11.15 -9.50
C HIS A 117 7.61 9.72 -9.02
N CYS A 118 8.58 8.82 -9.18
CA CYS A 118 8.44 7.39 -8.88
C CYS A 118 8.15 7.04 -7.41
N GLY A 119 8.27 8.01 -6.49
CA GLY A 119 8.00 7.83 -5.06
C GLY A 119 6.56 8.12 -4.66
N ILE A 120 5.69 8.50 -5.59
CA ILE A 120 4.27 8.80 -5.32
C ILE A 120 3.38 8.03 -6.30
N GLU A 121 2.22 7.61 -5.81
CA GLU A 121 1.22 6.89 -6.61
C GLU A 121 -0.09 7.68 -6.64
N SER A 122 -0.78 7.66 -7.77
CA SER A 122 -2.14 8.16 -7.88
C SER A 122 -3.13 7.04 -7.65
N ILE A 123 -4.12 7.28 -6.79
CA ILE A 123 -5.24 6.36 -6.58
C ILE A 123 -6.23 6.51 -7.74
N GLU A 124 -6.55 5.41 -8.43
CA GLU A 124 -7.42 5.42 -9.62
C GLU A 124 -8.89 5.70 -9.31
N GLN A 125 -9.34 5.40 -8.09
CA GLN A 125 -10.75 5.58 -7.73
C GLN A 125 -11.13 7.06 -7.66
N SER A 126 -11.87 7.50 -8.66
CA SER A 126 -12.47 8.82 -8.71
C SER A 126 -13.78 8.85 -7.92
N PHE A 127 -13.94 9.80 -7.02
CA PHE A 127 -15.20 10.04 -6.30
C PHE A 127 -16.11 11.04 -7.03
N GLN A 128 -15.57 11.73 -8.04
CA GLN A 128 -16.28 12.64 -8.91
C GLN A 128 -15.79 12.44 -10.34
N ILE A 129 -16.73 12.29 -11.28
CA ILE A 129 -16.43 12.28 -12.72
C ILE A 129 -16.57 13.71 -13.23
N LYS A 130 -15.55 14.19 -13.92
CA LYS A 130 -15.54 15.50 -14.57
C LYS A 130 -14.96 15.39 -15.96
N ASP A 131 -15.66 16.00 -16.91
CA ASP A 131 -15.22 16.10 -18.29
C ASP A 131 -14.68 17.51 -18.56
N PHE A 132 -13.59 17.58 -19.31
CA PHE A 132 -13.06 18.83 -19.82
C PHE A 132 -13.83 19.24 -21.08
N SER A 133 -14.19 20.52 -21.17
CA SER A 133 -14.94 21.08 -22.30
C SER A 133 -14.34 22.40 -22.76
N ILE A 134 -14.52 22.71 -24.04
CA ILE A 134 -14.09 23.97 -24.64
C ILE A 134 -15.25 24.96 -24.55
N GLY A 135 -15.06 26.06 -23.83
CA GLY A 135 -16.05 27.12 -23.68
C GLY A 135 -16.04 28.08 -24.87
N LEU A 136 -17.19 28.29 -25.50
CA LEU A 136 -17.37 29.26 -26.59
C LEU A 136 -18.36 30.37 -26.19
N PRO A 137 -18.25 31.57 -26.78
CA PRO A 137 -19.26 32.62 -26.60
C PRO A 137 -20.65 32.13 -27.01
N ARG A 138 -21.68 32.62 -26.32
CA ARG A 138 -23.07 32.25 -26.62
C ARG A 138 -23.42 32.65 -28.05
N GLY A 139 -23.90 31.70 -28.85
CA GLY A 139 -24.27 31.92 -30.25
C GLY A 139 -23.08 31.95 -31.22
N ALA A 140 -21.93 31.38 -30.84
CA ALA A 140 -20.81 31.24 -31.76
C ALA A 140 -21.21 30.46 -33.03
N PRO A 141 -20.99 31.00 -34.24
CA PRO A 141 -21.44 30.37 -35.49
C PRO A 141 -20.66 29.10 -35.86
N TYR A 142 -19.49 28.88 -35.24
CA TYR A 142 -18.59 27.77 -35.49
C TYR A 142 -18.69 26.65 -34.42
N LEU A 143 -19.72 26.71 -33.55
CA LEU A 143 -19.88 25.74 -32.46
C LEU A 143 -20.07 24.31 -33.01
N ASP A 144 -20.90 24.16 -34.03
CA ASP A 144 -21.19 22.85 -34.63
C ASP A 144 -19.96 22.30 -35.36
N ASP A 145 -19.25 23.14 -36.11
CA ASP A 145 -18.00 22.77 -36.79
C ASP A 145 -16.93 22.28 -35.79
N ILE A 146 -16.76 22.97 -34.66
CA ILE A 146 -15.80 22.57 -33.61
C ILE A 146 -16.23 21.25 -32.96
N ASN A 147 -17.51 21.06 -32.67
CA ASN A 147 -18.00 19.82 -32.08
C ASN A 147 -17.79 18.64 -33.02
N GLN A 148 -18.08 18.81 -34.32
CA GLN A 148 -17.83 17.78 -35.31
C GLN A 148 -16.34 17.43 -35.41
N ALA A 149 -15.47 18.43 -35.52
CA ALA A 149 -14.03 18.20 -35.57
C ALA A 149 -13.50 17.50 -34.30
N LEU A 150 -14.06 17.82 -33.12
CA LEU A 150 -13.69 17.16 -31.87
C LEU A 150 -14.14 15.69 -31.82
N LEU A 151 -15.30 15.37 -32.39
CA LEU A 151 -15.77 14.00 -32.53
C LEU A 151 -14.88 13.20 -33.48
N GLU A 152 -14.53 13.77 -34.64
CA GLU A 152 -13.59 13.15 -35.59
C GLU A 152 -12.24 12.87 -34.93
N LEU A 153 -11.66 13.84 -34.20
CA LEU A 153 -10.40 13.64 -33.46
C LEU A 153 -10.48 12.56 -32.37
N ARG A 154 -11.67 12.35 -31.78
CA ARG A 154 -11.89 11.27 -30.80
C ARG A 154 -12.00 9.92 -31.50
N GLU A 155 -12.79 9.82 -32.56
CA GLU A 155 -13.00 8.59 -33.33
C GLU A 155 -11.71 8.11 -34.00
N ASP A 156 -10.90 9.04 -34.50
CA ASP A 156 -9.59 8.77 -35.10
C ASP A 156 -8.52 8.40 -34.06
N GLY A 157 -8.82 8.48 -32.75
CA GLY A 157 -7.89 8.18 -31.67
C GLY A 157 -6.78 9.23 -31.47
N VAL A 158 -6.87 10.39 -32.14
CA VAL A 158 -5.86 11.46 -32.02
C VAL A 158 -5.80 12.00 -30.59
N LEU A 159 -6.95 12.12 -29.92
CA LEU A 159 -6.99 12.56 -28.52
C LEU A 159 -6.28 11.57 -27.58
N ASP A 160 -6.42 10.27 -27.82
CA ASP A 160 -5.76 9.24 -27.03
C ASP A 160 -4.24 9.26 -27.27
N TYR A 161 -3.82 9.41 -28.52
CA TYR A 161 -2.41 9.62 -28.87
C TYR A 161 -1.83 10.86 -28.19
N LEU A 162 -2.55 11.99 -28.18
CA LEU A 162 -2.11 13.20 -27.50
C LEU A 162 -2.02 13.00 -25.98
N LYS A 163 -3.01 12.35 -25.38
CA LYS A 163 -2.98 12.01 -23.96
C LYS A 163 -1.75 11.17 -23.63
N GLU A 164 -1.51 10.10 -24.38
CA GLU A 164 -0.33 9.26 -24.20
C GLU A 164 0.95 10.09 -24.36
N LYS A 165 1.09 10.82 -25.47
CA LYS A 165 2.28 11.65 -25.75
C LYS A 165 2.61 12.65 -24.65
N TRP A 166 1.63 13.27 -24.01
CA TRP A 166 1.87 14.30 -22.99
C TRP A 166 1.91 13.77 -21.56
N TRP A 167 1.28 12.62 -21.27
CA TRP A 167 1.27 12.01 -19.93
C TRP A 167 2.21 10.81 -19.77
N SER A 168 2.69 10.18 -20.84
CA SER A 168 3.60 9.02 -20.80
C SER A 168 5.08 9.41 -20.77
N VAL A 169 5.44 10.60 -21.24
CA VAL A 169 6.84 11.08 -21.43
C VAL A 169 7.53 11.45 -20.10
N GLY A 170 6.93 11.10 -18.96
CA GLY A 170 7.49 11.28 -17.62
C GLY A 170 8.21 10.07 -17.04
N SER A 171 8.23 8.89 -17.70
CA SER A 171 8.83 7.66 -17.15
C SER A 171 10.37 7.67 -17.13
N ASN A 172 10.96 8.75 -16.58
CA ASN A 172 12.27 8.70 -15.91
C ASN A 172 12.27 7.76 -14.70
N CYS A 173 11.12 7.17 -14.35
CA CYS A 173 11.06 5.86 -13.72
C CYS A 173 11.54 4.79 -14.72
N THR A 174 12.77 4.92 -15.22
CA THR A 174 13.48 3.80 -15.81
C THR A 174 13.63 2.78 -14.69
N ASN A 175 13.45 1.50 -15.05
CA ASN A 175 13.68 0.37 -14.17
C ASN A 175 15.18 0.21 -13.81
N ASP A 176 15.88 1.30 -13.49
CA ASP A 176 17.22 1.27 -12.92
C ASP A 176 17.09 1.04 -11.40
N GLY A 177 16.88 -0.23 -11.05
CA GLY A 177 17.21 -0.75 -9.73
C GLY A 177 16.17 -0.55 -8.62
N ILE A 178 15.01 0.04 -8.87
CA ILE A 178 13.88 -0.02 -7.93
C ILE A 178 12.60 -0.36 -8.71
N THR A 179 12.27 -1.65 -8.70
CA THR A 179 10.98 -2.20 -9.09
C THR A 179 9.89 -1.64 -8.18
N TRP A 180 9.40 -0.42 -8.47
CA TRP A 180 8.09 0.00 -8.01
C TRP A 180 7.06 -0.66 -8.92
N SER A 181 6.70 -1.87 -8.51
CA SER A 181 5.77 -2.76 -9.19
C SER A 181 4.38 -2.13 -9.26
N ILE A 182 3.98 -1.77 -10.48
CA ILE A 182 2.60 -1.89 -10.95
C ILE A 182 2.16 -3.31 -10.59
N SER A 183 1.27 -3.45 -9.60
CA SER A 183 0.28 -4.53 -9.43
C SER A 183 0.63 -5.97 -9.87
N GLN A 184 1.89 -6.38 -9.77
CA GLN A 184 2.30 -7.76 -9.59
C GLN A 184 3.34 -7.69 -8.50
N LYS A 185 2.84 -7.75 -7.27
CA LYS A 185 3.64 -8.11 -6.14
C LYS A 185 4.43 -9.36 -6.53
N SER A 186 5.74 -9.21 -6.61
CA SER A 186 6.70 -10.28 -6.53
C SER A 186 6.13 -11.27 -5.52
N THR A 187 5.89 -12.50 -5.95
CA THR A 187 5.53 -13.63 -5.08
C THR A 187 6.21 -13.43 -3.74
N ALA A 188 5.45 -13.45 -2.65
CA ALA A 188 5.91 -13.26 -1.29
C ALA A 188 7.19 -14.08 -1.00
N GLU A 189 8.36 -13.56 -1.36
CA GLU A 189 9.61 -14.23 -1.10
C GLU A 189 9.81 -14.07 0.40
N LEU A 190 9.80 -15.21 1.09
CA LEU A 190 10.02 -15.28 2.52
C LEU A 190 11.45 -14.83 2.78
N ASP A 191 11.63 -13.55 3.09
CA ASP A 191 12.93 -12.99 3.43
C ASP A 191 13.47 -13.63 4.72
N LEU A 192 14.80 -13.78 4.81
CA LEU A 192 15.51 -14.34 5.96
C LEU A 192 15.16 -13.62 7.27
N THR A 193 14.85 -12.33 7.18
CA THR A 193 14.38 -11.50 8.28
C THR A 193 13.11 -12.06 8.94
N ASN A 194 12.20 -12.64 8.15
CA ASN A 194 10.94 -13.20 8.64
C ASN A 194 11.14 -14.57 9.32
N MET A 195 12.28 -15.25 9.09
CA MET A 195 12.61 -16.55 9.67
C MET A 195 13.61 -16.48 10.84
N ILE A 196 14.09 -15.30 11.20
CA ILE A 196 15.10 -15.13 12.26
C ILE A 196 14.66 -15.72 13.61
N GLY A 197 13.37 -15.64 13.92
CA GLY A 197 12.79 -16.23 15.15
C GLY A 197 12.98 -17.74 15.22
N VAL A 198 12.85 -18.46 14.11
CA VAL A 198 13.04 -19.92 14.06
C VAL A 198 14.50 -20.28 14.34
N PHE A 199 15.45 -19.53 13.78
CA PHE A 199 16.88 -19.74 14.02
C PHE A 199 17.28 -19.49 15.47
N ILE A 200 16.72 -18.46 16.12
CA ILE A 200 16.98 -18.16 17.54
C ILE A 200 16.49 -19.31 18.42
N VAL A 201 15.27 -19.79 18.19
CA VAL A 201 14.69 -20.90 18.96
C VAL A 201 15.53 -22.17 18.79
N LEU A 202 15.96 -22.49 17.57
CA LEU A 202 16.82 -23.64 17.28
C LEU A 202 18.17 -23.54 18.00
N ALA A 203 18.80 -22.36 18.01
CA ALA A 203 20.05 -22.13 18.74
C ALA A 203 19.90 -22.35 20.25
N VAL A 204 18.81 -21.88 20.85
CA VAL A 204 18.51 -22.08 22.28
C VAL A 204 18.37 -23.58 22.60
N PHE A 205 17.66 -24.35 21.77
CA PHE A 205 17.51 -25.79 21.98
C PHE A 205 18.84 -26.54 21.89
N ILE A 206 19.73 -26.16 20.97
CA ILE A 206 21.08 -26.75 20.88
C ILE A 206 21.87 -26.47 22.15
N VAL A 207 21.86 -25.24 22.66
CA VAL A 207 22.57 -24.88 23.89
C VAL A 207 22.04 -25.68 25.08
N LEU A 208 20.71 -25.76 25.24
CA LEU A 208 20.08 -26.54 26.30
C LEU A 208 20.43 -28.03 26.21
N ALA A 209 20.41 -28.61 25.00
CA ALA A 209 20.79 -30.00 24.79
C ALA A 209 22.25 -30.26 25.21
N VAL A 210 23.17 -29.38 24.84
CA VAL A 210 24.59 -29.48 25.25
C VAL A 210 24.72 -29.36 26.77
N LEU A 211 24.02 -28.42 27.41
CA LEU A 211 24.05 -28.26 28.86
C LEU A 211 23.54 -29.50 29.60
N VAL A 212 22.42 -30.07 29.16
CA VAL A 212 21.88 -31.32 29.71
C VAL A 212 22.89 -32.45 29.53
N HIS A 213 23.51 -32.56 28.37
CA HIS A 213 24.46 -33.64 28.10
C HIS A 213 25.74 -33.53 28.96
N VAL A 214 26.24 -32.31 29.16
CA VAL A 214 27.36 -32.02 30.07
C VAL A 214 26.96 -32.35 31.52
N ALA A 215 25.77 -31.93 31.95
CA ALA A 215 25.27 -32.21 33.29
C ALA A 215 25.17 -33.72 33.54
N GLU A 216 24.58 -34.50 32.64
CA GLU A 216 24.50 -35.96 32.76
C GLU A 216 25.88 -36.61 32.86
N LYS A 217 26.85 -36.15 32.06
CA LYS A 217 28.21 -36.68 32.07
C LYS A 217 28.91 -36.38 33.40
N LEU A 218 28.71 -35.18 33.95
CA LEU A 218 29.22 -34.79 35.27
C LEU A 218 28.56 -35.59 36.40
N PHE A 219 27.23 -35.77 36.36
CA PHE A 219 26.50 -36.59 37.33
C PHE A 219 26.94 -38.05 37.30
N LYS A 220 27.08 -38.66 36.11
CA LYS A 220 27.59 -40.03 35.97
C LYS A 220 29.04 -40.15 36.48
N ARG A 221 29.91 -39.21 36.15
CA ARG A 221 31.31 -39.21 36.63
C ARG A 221 31.40 -39.09 38.14
N ASN A 222 30.58 -38.25 38.77
CA ASN A 222 30.54 -38.10 40.22
C ASN A 222 29.95 -39.35 40.91
N ARG A 223 28.96 -40.01 40.29
CA ARG A 223 28.40 -41.27 40.80
C ARG A 223 29.40 -42.42 40.73
N MET A 224 30.16 -42.53 39.63
CA MET A 224 31.24 -43.53 39.48
C MET A 224 32.36 -43.33 40.52
N LYS A 225 32.81 -42.08 40.74
CA LYS A 225 33.81 -41.77 41.78
C LYS A 225 33.33 -42.13 43.19
N ARG A 226 32.03 -42.01 43.49
CA ARG A 226 31.46 -42.43 44.78
C ARG A 226 31.36 -43.95 44.93
N SER A 227 31.22 -44.71 43.84
CA SER A 227 31.16 -46.18 43.87
C SER A 227 32.53 -46.87 43.97
N GLN A 228 33.64 -46.16 43.72
CA GLN A 228 35.01 -46.68 43.83
C GLN A 228 35.65 -46.45 45.20
N ASN A 229 35.02 -45.62 46.05
CA ASN A 229 35.47 -45.30 47.42
C ASN A 229 34.70 -46.08 48.50
N HIS A 230 34.02 -47.16 48.13
CA HIS A 230 33.28 -48.05 49.01
C HIS A 230 33.65 -49.50 48.70
#